data_AF-A0A522MI12-F1
#
_entry.id   AF-A0A522MI12-F1
#
_cell.length_a   1.000
_cell.length_b   1.000
_cell.length_c   1.000
_cell.angle_alpha   90.00
_cell.angle_beta   90.00
_cell.angle_gamma   90.00
#
_symmetry.space_group_name_H-M   'P 1'
#
loop_
_entity.id
_entity.type
_entity.pdbx_description
1 polymer ?
#
loop_
_entity_poly.entity_id
_entity_poly.type
_entity_poly.pdbx_seq_one_letter_code
_entity_poly.pdbx_strand_id
1 'polypeptide(L)'
;MQRPHPKKEIEAALVYAEARGWRIQPKKGNGHAWGKMLCPYNDADCRCGEFCITSVWSTPRCAANHAKDLKRVVDHCAVAQWIGALTSRKATNT
;
A
#
# COMPACT_ATOMS: atom_id res chain seq x y z
N MET A 1 -11.75 -13.72 8.92
CA MET A 1 -11.65 -12.46 9.67
C MET A 1 -10.21 -11.99 9.67
N GLN A 2 -9.90 -10.86 9.02
CA GLN A 2 -8.59 -10.23 9.16
C GLN A 2 -8.47 -9.64 10.57
N ARG A 3 -7.31 -9.76 11.20
CA ARG A 3 -7.01 -9.10 12.48
C ARG A 3 -6.75 -7.62 12.16
N PRO A 4 -7.49 -6.64 12.70
CA PRO A 4 -7.23 -5.22 12.46
C PRO A 4 -5.92 -4.75 13.11
N HIS A 5 -5.36 -3.66 12.60
CA HIS A 5 -4.18 -3.04 13.18
C HIS A 5 -4.54 -2.28 14.46
N PRO A 6 -3.79 -2.43 15.57
CA PRO A 6 -4.12 -1.80 16.86
C PRO A 6 -4.04 -0.26 16.84
N LYS A 7 -3.36 0.31 15.84
CA LYS A 7 -3.27 1.77 15.64
C LYS A 7 -4.20 2.19 14.51
N LYS A 8 -5.19 3.04 14.82
CA LYS A 8 -6.23 3.52 13.90
C LYS A 8 -5.68 4.24 12.68
N GLU A 9 -4.57 4.96 12.81
CA GLU A 9 -3.95 5.70 11.70
C GLU A 9 -3.43 4.74 10.63
N ILE A 10 -2.84 3.64 11.08
CA ILE A 10 -2.30 2.59 10.21
C ILE A 10 -3.46 1.82 9.60
N GLU A 11 -4.47 1.45 10.40
CA GLU A 11 -5.68 0.79 9.87
C GLU A 11 -6.35 1.60 8.76
N ALA A 12 -6.51 2.91 8.96
CA ALA A 12 -7.05 3.79 7.92
C ALA A 12 -6.18 3.84 6.66
N ALA A 13 -4.86 3.70 6.78
CA ALA A 13 -3.96 3.58 5.63
C ALA A 13 -4.09 2.20 4.94
N LEU A 14 -4.33 1.12 5.68
CA LEU A 14 -4.57 -0.21 5.12
C LEU A 14 -5.89 -0.26 4.34
N VAL A 15 -6.97 0.28 4.91
CA VAL A 15 -8.27 0.41 4.22
C VAL A 15 -8.12 1.25 2.93
N TYR A 16 -7.35 2.35 2.99
CA TYR A 16 -7.04 3.16 1.82
C TYR A 16 -6.29 2.38 0.73
N ALA A 17 -5.37 1.50 1.13
CA ALA A 17 -4.62 0.65 0.22
C ALA A 17 -5.52 -0.42 -0.42
N GLU A 18 -6.38 -1.08 0.37
CA GLU A 18 -7.37 -2.06 -0.13
C GLU A 18 -8.32 -1.44 -1.15
N ALA A 19 -8.80 -0.23 -0.90
CA ALA A 19 -9.62 0.52 -1.85
C ALA A 19 -8.93 0.81 -3.20
N ARG A 20 -7.60 0.70 -3.26
CA ARG A 20 -6.77 0.84 -4.47
C ARG A 20 -6.25 -0.50 -4.99
N GLY A 21 -6.84 -1.61 -4.54
CA GLY A 21 -6.52 -2.95 -4.99
C GLY A 21 -5.30 -3.57 -4.33
N TRP A 22 -4.68 -2.93 -3.33
CA TRP A 22 -3.57 -3.56 -2.60
C TRP A 22 -4.10 -4.68 -1.70
N ARG A 23 -3.37 -5.79 -1.67
CA ARG A 23 -3.73 -6.94 -0.83
C ARG A 23 -3.02 -6.83 0.52
N ILE A 24 -3.78 -6.83 1.60
CA ILE A 24 -3.23 -6.81 2.96
C ILE A 24 -3.13 -8.23 3.51
N GLN A 25 -1.96 -8.59 4.04
CA GLN A 25 -1.69 -9.88 4.66
C GLN A 25 -1.15 -9.67 6.08
N PRO A 26 -2.03 -9.70 7.11
CA PRO A 26 -1.57 -9.73 8.50
C PRO A 26 -0.76 -11.02 8.74
N LYS A 27 0.37 -10.90 9.43
CA LYS A 27 1.20 -12.04 9.80
C LYS A 27 0.58 -12.74 11.02
N LYS A 28 0.60 -14.08 11.01
CA LYS A 28 0.32 -14.88 12.20
C LYS A 28 1.60 -14.97 13.05
N GLY A 29 1.58 -14.44 14.27
CA GLY A 29 2.69 -14.54 15.23
C GLY A 29 3.21 -13.20 15.80
N ASN A 30 4.13 -13.29 16.76
CA ASN A 30 4.72 -12.15 17.49
C ASN A 30 6.00 -11.63 16.80
N GLY A 31 5.88 -11.19 15.55
CA GLY A 31 6.98 -10.50 14.84
C GLY A 31 6.94 -8.99 15.04
N HIS A 32 8.07 -8.32 14.80
CA HIS A 32 8.14 -6.85 14.76
C HIS A 32 7.18 -6.24 13.72
N ALA A 33 6.94 -6.95 12.62
CA ALA A 33 5.95 -6.61 11.62
C ALA A 33 4.58 -7.21 11.97
N TRP A 34 3.54 -6.39 11.91
CA TRP A 34 2.15 -6.80 12.02
C TRP A 34 1.71 -7.60 10.80
N GLY A 35 2.23 -7.25 9.63
CA GLY A 35 1.85 -7.85 8.35
C GLY A 35 2.59 -7.21 7.19
N LYS A 36 2.06 -7.42 5.98
CA LYS A 36 2.57 -6.83 4.75
C LYS A 36 1.43 -6.45 3.82
N MET A 37 1.63 -5.44 2.99
CA MET A 37 0.77 -5.11 1.86
C MET A 37 1.47 -5.48 0.55
N LEU A 38 0.73 -6.07 -0.39
CA LEU A 38 1.22 -6.49 -1.69
C LEU A 38 0.58 -5.65 -2.79
N CYS A 39 1.42 -5.15 -3.70
CA CYS A 39 0.98 -4.43 -4.88
C CYS A 39 0.12 -5.32 -5.78
N PRO A 40 -1.00 -4.80 -6.34
CA PRO A 40 -1.84 -5.57 -7.25
C PRO A 40 -1.15 -5.92 -8.57
N TYR A 41 -0.22 -5.08 -9.04
CA TYR A 41 0.38 -5.21 -10.35
C TYR A 41 1.62 -6.11 -10.36
N ASN A 42 2.34 -6.18 -9.23
CA ASN A 42 3.54 -7.00 -9.04
C ASN A 42 4.50 -6.98 -10.26
N ASP A 43 4.71 -5.78 -10.80
CA ASP A 43 5.51 -5.55 -12.01
C ASP A 43 6.95 -5.16 -11.65
N ALA A 44 7.90 -5.48 -12.53
CA ALA A 44 9.30 -5.11 -12.35
C ALA A 44 9.49 -3.59 -12.34
N ASP A 45 8.71 -2.85 -13.12
CA ASP A 45 8.78 -1.39 -13.15
C ASP A 45 8.11 -0.73 -11.93
N CYS A 46 7.53 -1.52 -11.03
CA CYS A 46 6.83 -1.02 -9.86
C CYS A 46 7.78 -0.74 -8.68
N ARG A 47 8.19 0.53 -8.51
CA ARG A 47 8.94 1.11 -7.37
C ARG A 47 10.37 0.54 -7.14
N CYS A 48 10.57 -0.78 -7.25
CA CYS A 48 11.74 -1.49 -6.77
C CYS A 48 12.11 -2.76 -7.57
N GLY A 49 11.65 -2.95 -8.82
CA GLY A 49 12.26 -3.97 -9.69
C GLY A 49 11.72 -5.39 -9.57
N GLU A 50 11.35 -5.85 -8.36
CA GLU A 50 11.17 -7.30 -8.19
C GLU A 50 10.08 -7.75 -7.21
N PHE A 51 9.81 -6.98 -6.14
CA PHE A 51 8.77 -7.35 -5.16
C PHE A 51 8.16 -6.10 -4.54
N CYS A 52 7.04 -5.62 -5.07
CA CYS A 52 6.35 -4.48 -4.46
C CYS A 52 5.53 -4.93 -3.23
N ILE A 53 6.26 -5.38 -2.21
CA ILE A 53 5.78 -5.81 -0.91
C ILE A 53 6.25 -4.78 0.11
N THR A 54 5.34 -4.25 0.92
CA THR A 54 5.69 -3.31 1.99
C THR A 54 5.30 -3.90 3.35
N SER A 55 6.26 -3.93 4.27
CA SER A 55 6.03 -4.39 5.65
C SER A 55 5.25 -3.35 6.45
N VAL A 56 4.28 -3.82 7.22
CA VAL A 56 3.46 -3.02 8.14
C VAL A 56 3.93 -3.30 9.55
N TRP A 57 4.37 -2.27 10.28
CA TRP A 57 4.97 -2.41 11.61
C TRP A 57 3.92 -2.36 12.72
N SER A 58 4.02 -3.26 13.71
CA SER A 58 3.10 -3.30 14.86
C SER A 58 3.28 -2.10 15.81
N THR A 59 4.54 -1.70 16.03
CA THR A 59 4.94 -0.69 17.03
C THR A 59 5.89 0.36 16.43
N PRO A 60 5.44 1.18 15.46
CA PRO A 60 6.26 2.28 14.96
C PRO A 60 6.37 3.39 15.99
N ARG A 61 7.50 4.11 15.98
CA ARG A 61 7.74 5.29 16.85
C ARG A 61 6.63 6.34 16.70
N CYS A 62 6.12 6.54 15.48
CA CYS A 62 5.00 7.42 15.19
C CYS A 62 4.03 6.73 14.21
N ALA A 63 2.82 6.41 14.68
CA ALA A 63 1.80 5.74 13.87
C ALA A 63 1.35 6.59 12.67
N ALA A 64 1.22 7.90 12.86
CA ALA A 64 0.80 8.82 11.80
C ALA A 64 1.84 8.91 10.66
N ASN A 65 3.14 8.93 10.99
CA ASN A 65 4.19 8.94 9.97
C ASN A 65 4.22 7.62 9.21
N HIS A 66 4.15 6.48 9.92
CA HIS A 66 4.09 5.18 9.25
C HIS A 66 2.86 5.07 8.33
N ALA A 67 1.70 5.55 8.77
CA ALA A 67 0.50 5.61 7.94
C ALA A 67 0.68 6.48 6.68
N LYS A 68 1.33 7.65 6.80
CA LYS A 68 1.67 8.50 5.65
C LYS A 68 2.61 7.78 4.68
N ASP A 69 3.60 7.05 5.21
CA ASP A 69 4.54 6.30 4.38
C ASP A 69 3.83 5.18 3.61
N LEU A 70 2.92 4.44 4.26
CA LEU A 70 2.08 3.43 3.59
C LEU A 70 1.21 4.05 2.49
N LYS A 71 0.59 5.21 2.73
CA LYS A 71 -0.18 5.92 1.70
C LYS A 71 0.69 6.39 0.54
N ARG A 72 1.87 6.96 0.82
CA ARG A 72 2.87 7.28 -0.20
C ARG A 72 3.31 6.05 -0.97
N VAL A 73 3.28 4.87 -0.33
CA VAL A 73 3.56 3.63 -1.03
C VAL A 73 2.54 3.36 -2.13
N VAL A 74 1.27 3.45 -1.75
CA VAL A 74 0.13 3.25 -2.64
C VAL A 74 0.09 4.28 -3.78
N ASP A 75 0.26 5.56 -3.46
CA ASP A 75 0.10 6.66 -4.43
C ASP A 75 1.23 6.73 -5.46
N HIS A 76 2.43 6.28 -5.09
CA HIS A 76 3.61 6.28 -5.95
C HIS A 76 3.87 4.90 -6.59
N CYS A 77 2.86 4.04 -6.68
CA CYS A 77 2.94 2.85 -7.51
C CYS A 77 3.04 3.27 -8.98
N ALA A 78 4.19 3.01 -9.63
CA ALA A 78 4.45 3.42 -11.01
C ALA A 78 3.34 2.94 -11.97
N VAL A 79 2.87 1.70 -11.85
CA VAL A 79 1.81 1.16 -12.70
C VAL A 79 0.47 1.91 -12.51
N ALA A 80 0.11 2.26 -11.27
CA ALA A 80 -1.08 3.08 -11.02
C ALA A 80 -0.94 4.48 -11.64
N GLN A 81 0.26 5.07 -11.61
CA GLN A 81 0.54 6.36 -12.25
C GLN A 81 0.49 6.27 -13.78
N TRP A 82 1.00 5.19 -14.37
CA TRP A 82 0.95 4.96 -15.82
C TRP A 82 -0.48 4.71 -16.32
N ILE A 83 -1.26 3.85 -15.65
CA ILE A 83 -2.67 3.64 -15.98
C ILE A 83 -3.45 4.95 -15.78
N GLY A 84 -3.23 5.69 -14.69
CA GLY A 84 -3.84 7.00 -14.48
C GLY A 84 -3.53 7.99 -15.60
N ALA A 85 -2.27 8.06 -16.04
CA ALA A 85 -1.84 8.92 -17.15
C ALA A 85 -2.40 8.47 -18.51
N LEU A 86 -2.54 7.16 -18.76
CA LEU A 86 -3.18 6.62 -19.97
C LEU A 86 -4.69 6.92 -19.99
N THR A 87 -5.34 6.86 -18.84
CA THR A 87 -6.78 7.13 -18.71
C THR A 87 -7.08 8.62 -18.83
N SER A 88 -6.21 9.49 -18.29
CA SER A 88 -6.36 10.94 -18.35
C SER A 88 -6.15 11.51 -19.77
N ARG A 89 -5.27 10.91 -20.59
CA ARG A 89 -5.04 11.33 -21.98
C ARG A 89 -6.24 11.15 -22.92
N LYS A 90 -7.23 10.32 -22.57
CA LYS A 90 -8.45 10.17 -23.38
C LYS A 90 -9.49 11.28 -23.15
N ALA A 91 -9.31 12.15 -22.15
CA ALA A 91 -10.30 13.16 -21.79
C ALA A 91 -10.08 14.55 -22.44
N THR A 92 -9.00 14.75 -23.20
CA THR A 92 -8.62 16.07 -23.75
C THR A 92 -8.65 16.15 -25.28
N ASN A 93 -9.39 15.27 -25.97
CA ASN A 93 -9.54 15.37 -27.42
C ASN A 93 -11.01 15.18 -27.87
N THR A 94 -11.88 16.10 -27.44
CA THR A 94 -13.20 16.33 -28.02
C THR A 94 -13.46 17.82 -28.05
#